data_AF-A0A0Q8SEA8-F1
#
_entry.id   AF-A0A0Q8SEA8-F1
#
_cell.length_a   1.000
_cell.length_b   1.000
_cell.length_c   1.000
_cell.angle_alpha   90.00
_cell.angle_beta   90.00
_cell.angle_gamma   90.00
#
_symmetry.space_group_name_H-M   'P 1'
#
loop_
_entity.id
_entity.type
_entity.pdbx_description
1 polymer ?
#
loop_
_entity_poly.entity_id
_entity_poly.type
_entity_poly.pdbx_seq_one_letter_code
_entity_poly.pdbx_strand_id
1 'polypeptide(L)'
;MGMVHLAKKDKLPSWAEHSSFNFTVTKGLVLEDITVETRDVSRLNEIVQSIGARFGAPQKTSMKPGQGVATWSAPEVRIRMQCDTKCWVSFLTPDAQAKSDKEIEASKAANAARPVSP
;
A
#
# COMPACT_ATOMS: atom_id res chain seq x y z
N MET A 1 -16.24 21.04 5.54
CA MET A 1 -15.91 19.70 6.09
C MET A 1 -15.75 18.76 4.90
N GLY A 2 -14.60 18.12 4.74
CA GLY A 2 -14.39 17.12 3.69
C GLY A 2 -14.96 15.78 4.11
N MET A 3 -15.66 15.08 3.19
CA MET A 3 -16.16 13.72 3.42
C MET A 3 -15.34 12.75 2.56
N VAL A 4 -14.82 11.69 3.17
CA VAL A 4 -14.21 10.57 2.44
C VAL A 4 -15.33 9.58 2.13
N HIS A 5 -15.70 9.48 0.86
CA HIS A 5 -16.70 8.52 0.41
C HIS A 5 -16.02 7.20 0.07
N LEU A 6 -16.21 6.19 0.93
CA LEU A 6 -15.87 4.82 0.57
C LEU A 6 -16.97 4.24 -0.33
N ALA A 7 -16.55 3.41 -1.27
CA ALA A 7 -17.48 2.62 -2.05
C ALA A 7 -18.38 1.82 -1.10
N LYS A 8 -19.67 1.69 -1.44
CA LYS A 8 -20.58 0.81 -0.70
C LYS A 8 -20.00 -0.61 -0.67
N LYS A 9 -20.28 -1.35 0.39
CA LYS A 9 -19.69 -2.68 0.65
C LYS A 9 -19.84 -3.65 -0.54
N ASP A 10 -20.96 -3.59 -1.25
CA ASP A 10 -21.29 -4.37 -2.45
C ASP A 10 -20.45 -4.03 -3.69
N LYS A 11 -19.75 -2.88 -3.68
CA LYS A 11 -18.87 -2.43 -4.77
C LYS A 11 -17.38 -2.65 -4.46
N LEU A 12 -17.06 -3.14 -3.27
CA LEU A 12 -15.70 -3.51 -2.92
C LEU A 12 -15.36 -4.86 -3.56
N PRO A 13 -14.10 -5.07 -3.99
CA PRO A 13 -13.68 -6.40 -4.39
C PRO A 13 -13.78 -7.36 -3.20
N SER A 14 -14.06 -8.63 -3.45
CA SER A 14 -14.36 -9.63 -2.42
C SER A 14 -13.27 -9.76 -1.35
N TRP A 15 -11.99 -9.63 -1.72
CA TRP A 15 -10.88 -9.63 -0.76
C TRP A 15 -10.91 -8.45 0.22
N ALA A 16 -11.54 -7.34 -0.15
CA ALA A 16 -11.64 -6.12 0.65
C ALA A 16 -12.91 -6.06 1.52
N GLU A 17 -13.84 -7.01 1.36
CA GLU A 17 -15.15 -6.98 2.02
C GLU A 17 -15.06 -7.01 3.56
N HIS A 18 -14.11 -7.79 4.08
CA HIS A 18 -13.86 -7.97 5.52
C HIS A 18 -12.54 -7.32 5.97
N SER A 19 -12.00 -6.42 5.16
CA SER A 19 -10.74 -5.75 5.45
C SER A 19 -10.94 -4.54 6.36
N SER A 20 -9.90 -4.20 7.11
CA SER A 20 -9.82 -2.93 7.81
C SER A 20 -9.22 -1.87 6.90
N PHE A 21 -9.79 -0.68 6.90
CA PHE A 21 -9.31 0.46 6.11
C PHE A 21 -8.79 1.54 7.05
N ASN A 22 -7.54 1.95 6.84
CA ASN A 22 -6.92 3.08 7.52
C ASN A 22 -6.67 4.19 6.51
N PHE A 23 -6.89 5.43 6.93
CA PHE A 23 -6.74 6.61 6.09
C PHE A 23 -5.79 7.59 6.77
N THR A 24 -4.80 8.07 6.03
CA THR A 24 -3.95 9.17 6.47
C THR A 24 -4.35 10.42 5.71
N VAL A 25 -4.75 11.46 6.45
CA VAL A 25 -5.11 12.77 5.90
C VAL A 25 -4.19 13.83 6.47
N THR A 26 -3.77 14.78 5.64
CA THR A 26 -3.03 15.95 6.10
C THR A 26 -3.90 16.88 6.96
N LYS A 27 -3.24 17.84 7.63
CA LYS A 27 -3.93 18.97 8.30
C LYS A 27 -4.84 19.77 7.35
N GLY A 28 -4.58 19.74 6.04
CA GLY A 28 -5.42 20.36 5.01
C GLY A 28 -6.58 19.51 4.53
N LEU A 29 -6.87 18.37 5.18
CA LEU A 29 -7.87 17.38 4.77
C LEU A 29 -7.62 16.74 3.39
N VAL A 30 -6.36 16.77 2.94
CA VAL A 30 -5.93 16.05 1.72
C VAL A 30 -5.58 14.62 2.11
N LEU A 31 -6.16 13.64 1.42
CA LEU A 31 -5.86 12.23 1.57
C LEU A 31 -4.45 11.93 1.05
N GLU A 32 -3.61 11.30 1.86
CA GLU A 32 -2.24 10.92 1.51
C GLU A 32 -2.12 9.43 1.22
N ASP A 33 -2.72 8.60 2.08
CA ASP A 33 -2.62 7.14 2.07
C ASP A 33 -3.97 6.51 2.42
N ILE A 34 -4.31 5.44 1.69
CA ILE A 34 -5.28 4.45 2.13
C ILE A 34 -4.54 3.12 2.32
N THR A 35 -4.60 2.55 3.52
CA THR A 35 -4.05 1.23 3.79
C THR A 35 -5.16 0.24 4.11
N VAL A 36 -5.24 -0.83 3.32
CA VAL A 36 -6.20 -1.92 3.47
C VAL A 36 -5.49 -3.12 4.09
N GLU A 37 -5.93 -3.54 5.28
CA GLU A 37 -5.46 -4.75 5.94
C GLU A 37 -6.46 -5.89 5.75
N THR A 38 -6.01 -6.98 5.12
CA THR A 38 -6.74 -8.25 5.09
C THR A 38 -5.96 -9.33 5.83
N ARG A 39 -6.67 -10.08 6.69
CA ARG A 39 -6.09 -11.19 7.46
C ARG A 39 -6.04 -12.50 6.68
N ASP A 40 -6.75 -12.56 5.54
CA ASP A 40 -6.82 -13.76 4.72
C ASP A 40 -5.74 -13.74 3.63
N VAL A 41 -4.58 -14.30 3.98
CA VAL A 41 -3.40 -14.37 3.10
C VAL A 41 -3.56 -15.37 1.96
N SER A 42 -4.56 -16.26 2.04
CA SER A 42 -4.86 -17.20 0.95
C SER A 42 -5.37 -16.49 -0.30
N ARG A 43 -5.90 -15.27 -0.14
CA ARG A 43 -6.38 -14.40 -1.21
C ARG A 43 -5.32 -13.55 -1.88
N LEU A 44 -4.04 -13.76 -1.57
CA LEU A 44 -2.93 -13.00 -2.15
C LEU A 44 -2.97 -12.95 -3.69
N ASN A 45 -3.31 -14.06 -4.36
CA ASN A 45 -3.48 -14.07 -5.81
C ASN A 45 -4.70 -13.26 -6.27
N GLU A 46 -5.82 -13.34 -5.54
CA GLU A 46 -7.04 -12.57 -5.80
C GLU A 46 -6.77 -11.06 -5.68
N ILE A 47 -6.03 -10.64 -4.65
CA ILE A 47 -5.65 -9.25 -4.42
C ILE A 47 -4.82 -8.73 -5.60
N VAL A 48 -3.76 -9.46 -5.98
CA VAL A 48 -2.88 -9.07 -7.09
C VAL A 48 -3.64 -8.99 -8.41
N GLN A 49 -4.49 -9.96 -8.70
CA GLN A 49 -5.32 -9.95 -9.91
C GLN A 49 -6.33 -8.79 -9.90
N SER A 50 -6.97 -8.54 -8.76
CA SER A 50 -7.96 -7.47 -8.61
C SER A 50 -7.34 -6.08 -8.80
N ILE A 51 -6.16 -5.84 -8.20
CA ILE A 51 -5.41 -4.59 -8.38
C ILE A 51 -4.92 -4.51 -9.83
N GLY A 52 -4.37 -5.60 -10.36
CA GLY A 52 -3.80 -5.63 -11.69
C GLY A 52 -4.82 -5.41 -12.82
N ALA A 53 -6.07 -5.85 -12.62
CA ALA A 53 -7.16 -5.59 -13.55
C ALA A 53 -7.50 -4.09 -13.68
N ARG A 54 -7.17 -3.27 -12.67
CA ARG A 54 -7.43 -1.82 -12.68
C ARG A 54 -6.20 -0.99 -13.03
N PHE A 55 -5.03 -1.39 -12.53
CA PHE A 55 -3.80 -0.60 -12.61
C PHE A 55 -2.71 -1.23 -13.48
N GLY A 56 -3.02 -2.33 -14.17
CA GLY A 56 -2.08 -3.07 -15.01
C GLY A 56 -1.17 -4.03 -14.23
N ALA A 57 -0.20 -4.62 -14.91
CA ALA A 57 0.70 -5.58 -14.28
C ALA A 57 1.59 -4.92 -13.20
N PRO A 58 1.88 -5.61 -12.08
CA PRO A 58 2.81 -5.10 -11.08
C PRO A 58 4.22 -4.95 -11.65
N GLN A 59 4.89 -3.85 -11.30
CA GLN A 59 6.27 -3.52 -11.72
C GLN A 59 7.31 -4.37 -10.98
N LYS A 60 7.05 -4.71 -9.72
CA LYS A 60 7.88 -5.64 -8.95
C LYS A 60 6.97 -6.61 -8.24
N THR A 61 7.30 -7.89 -8.32
CA THR A 61 6.54 -8.97 -7.70
C THR A 61 7.49 -10.02 -7.16
N SER A 62 7.31 -10.40 -5.90
CA SER A 62 7.95 -11.55 -5.27
C SER A 62 6.90 -12.25 -4.44
N MET A 63 6.50 -13.44 -4.87
CA MET A 63 5.35 -14.16 -4.30
C MET A 63 5.80 -15.54 -3.85
N LYS A 64 5.53 -15.85 -2.59
CA LYS A 64 5.75 -17.14 -1.94
C LYS A 64 4.46 -17.53 -1.20
N PRO A 65 4.23 -18.82 -0.92
CA PRO A 65 3.12 -19.22 -0.06
C PRO A 65 3.20 -18.48 1.29
N GLY A 66 2.15 -17.71 1.63
CA GLY A 66 2.08 -16.94 2.87
C GLY A 66 3.00 -15.71 2.95
N GLN A 67 3.69 -15.32 1.88
CA GLN A 67 4.48 -14.09 1.85
C GLN A 67 4.51 -13.48 0.44
N GLY A 68 4.25 -12.20 0.31
CA GLY A 68 4.20 -11.56 -1.00
C GLY A 68 4.55 -10.09 -0.96
N VAL A 69 5.27 -9.62 -1.96
CA VAL A 69 5.46 -8.18 -2.18
C VAL A 69 5.11 -7.91 -3.63
N ALA A 70 4.21 -6.95 -3.85
CA ALA A 70 3.90 -6.46 -5.19
C ALA A 70 3.84 -4.93 -5.18
N THR A 71 4.25 -4.30 -6.27
CA THR A 71 4.16 -2.85 -6.44
C THR A 71 3.62 -2.49 -7.80
N TRP A 72 2.74 -1.49 -7.82
CA TRP A 72 2.20 -0.87 -9.03
C TRP A 72 2.47 0.62 -8.97
N SER A 73 2.62 1.23 -10.13
CA SER A 73 2.74 2.68 -10.26
C SER A 73 1.91 3.12 -11.44
N ALA A 74 0.95 3.99 -11.17
CA ALA A 74 0.19 4.76 -12.13
C ALA A 74 0.47 6.26 -11.92
N PRO A 75 0.18 7.14 -12.90
CA PRO A 75 0.39 8.58 -12.75
C PRO A 75 -0.23 9.19 -11.48
N GLU A 76 -1.38 8.67 -11.07
CA GLU A 76 -2.19 9.19 -9.97
C GLU A 76 -2.06 8.42 -8.66
N VAL A 77 -1.42 7.25 -8.65
CA VAL A 77 -1.33 6.40 -7.46
C VAL A 77 -0.16 5.45 -7.53
N ARG A 78 0.53 5.27 -6.40
CA ARG A 78 1.43 4.15 -6.20
C ARG A 78 0.80 3.16 -5.24
N ILE A 79 0.85 1.89 -5.60
CA ILE A 79 0.25 0.83 -4.81
C ILE A 79 1.35 -0.10 -4.34
N ARG A 80 1.41 -0.35 -3.05
CA ARG A 80 2.33 -1.31 -2.44
C ARG A 80 1.53 -2.36 -1.70
N MET A 81 1.75 -3.61 -2.06
CA MET A 81 1.25 -4.75 -1.33
C MET A 81 2.41 -5.43 -0.62
N GLN A 82 2.22 -5.72 0.66
CA GLN A 82 3.09 -6.57 1.45
C GLN A 82 2.24 -7.57 2.21
N CYS A 83 2.54 -8.86 2.06
CA CYS A 83 1.86 -9.96 2.70
C CYS A 83 2.85 -10.77 3.53
N ASP A 84 2.46 -11.09 4.75
CA ASP A 84 3.03 -12.10 5.63
C ASP A 84 1.90 -12.95 6.24
N THR A 85 1.77 -12.99 7.57
CA THR A 85 0.56 -13.36 8.32
C THR A 85 -0.69 -12.55 7.98
N LYS A 86 -0.54 -11.34 7.42
CA LYS A 86 -1.61 -10.51 6.88
C LYS A 86 -1.14 -9.85 5.60
N CYS A 87 -2.06 -9.37 4.78
CA CYS A 87 -1.75 -8.52 3.64
C CYS A 87 -2.12 -7.07 3.92
N TRP A 88 -1.15 -6.19 3.76
CA TRP A 88 -1.33 -4.74 3.74
C TRP A 88 -1.21 -4.25 2.30
N VAL A 89 -2.23 -3.55 1.84
CA VAL A 89 -2.24 -2.87 0.54
C VAL A 89 -2.35 -1.38 0.79
N SER A 90 -1.26 -0.65 0.54
CA SER A 90 -1.21 0.80 0.67
C SER A 90 -1.35 1.46 -0.70
N PHE A 91 -2.27 2.41 -0.81
CA PHE A 91 -2.50 3.27 -1.96
C PHE A 91 -2.02 4.67 -1.59
N LEU A 92 -0.88 5.06 -2.16
CA LEU A 92 -0.25 6.36 -1.89
C LEU A 92 -0.51 7.32 -3.04
N THR A 93 -0.88 8.54 -2.69
CA THR A 93 -0.86 9.66 -3.65
C THR A 93 0.58 9.96 -4.11
N PRO A 94 0.79 10.58 -5.28
CA PRO A 94 2.14 10.94 -5.75
C PRO A 94 2.91 11.80 -4.75
N ASP A 95 2.22 12.73 -4.08
CA ASP A 95 2.82 13.60 -3.05
C ASP A 95 3.22 12.83 -1.79
N ALA A 96 2.34 11.94 -1.32
CA ALA A 96 2.65 11.06 -0.18
C ALA A 96 3.82 10.12 -0.51
N GLN A 97 3.87 9.62 -1.75
CA GLN A 97 4.96 8.80 -2.22
C GLN A 97 6.28 9.57 -2.23
N ALA A 98 6.30 10.79 -2.76
CA ALA A 98 7.50 11.63 -2.78
C ALA A 98 8.01 11.96 -1.38
N LYS A 99 7.11 12.13 -0.40
CA LYS A 99 7.48 12.28 1.01
C LYS A 99 8.08 10.99 1.58
N SER A 100 7.40 9.85 1.37
CA SER A 100 7.87 8.55 1.87
C SER A 100 9.24 8.18 1.30
N ASP A 101 9.48 8.41 0.01
CA ASP A 101 10.78 8.17 -0.61
C ASP A 101 11.86 9.08 0.00
N LYS A 102 11.56 10.36 0.28
CA LYS A 102 12.50 11.26 0.96
C LYS A 102 12.83 10.80 2.38
N GLU A 103 11.84 10.33 3.13
CA GLU A 103 12.03 9.79 4.48
C GLU A 103 12.86 8.50 4.47
N ILE A 104 12.59 7.61 3.52
CA ILE A 104 13.38 6.38 3.32
C ILE A 104 14.83 6.73 2.99
N GLU A 105 15.08 7.63 2.05
CA GLU A 105 16.44 8.04 1.68
C GLU A 105 17.16 8.75 2.84
N ALA A 106 16.46 9.61 3.59
CA ALA A 106 17.01 10.21 4.81
C ALA A 106 17.35 9.16 5.88
N SER A 107 16.50 8.15 6.08
CA SER A 107 16.76 7.06 7.03
C SER A 107 17.94 6.18 6.61
N LYS A 108 18.12 5.91 5.32
CA LYS A 108 19.28 5.18 4.80
C LYS A 108 20.56 5.96 4.97
N ALA A 109 20.54 7.26 4.67
CA ALA A 109 21.68 8.15 4.89
C ALA A 109 22.09 8.20 6.37
N ALA A 110 21.11 8.31 7.28
CA ALA A 110 21.35 8.30 8.72
C ALA A 110 21.92 6.95 9.22
N ASN A 111 21.42 5.82 8.70
CA ASN A 111 21.94 4.50 9.06
C ASN A 111 23.34 4.24 8.49
N ALA A 112 23.63 4.71 7.28
CA ALA A 112 24.97 4.60 6.67
C ALA A 112 26.01 5.49 7.37
N ALA A 113 25.59 6.63 7.91
CA ALA A 113 26.42 7.52 8.71
C ALA A 113 26.59 7.07 10.17
N ARG A 114 25.92 5.98 10.60
CA ARG A 114 25.99 5.49 11.97
C ARG A 114 27.35 4.80 12.17
N PRO A 115 28.19 5.25 13.12
CA PRO A 115 29.48 4.59 13.38
C PRO A 115 29.25 3.14 13.78
N VAL A 116 29.92 2.22 13.08
CA VAL A 116 30.03 0.83 13.54
C VAL A 116 31.05 0.89 14.68
N SER A 117 30.59 0.94 15.94
CA SER A 117 31.50 0.85 17.08
C SER A 117 32.25 -0.49 17.00
N PRO A 118 33.58 -0.47 17.22
CA PRO A 118 34.44 -1.66 17.15
C PRO A 118 34.20 -2.62 18.33
#